data_AF-A0A1G9X6T3-F1
#
_entry.id   AF-A0A1G9X6T3-F1
#
_cell.length_a   1.000
_cell.length_b   1.000
_cell.length_c   1.000
_cell.angle_alpha   90.00
_cell.angle_beta   90.00
_cell.angle_gamma   90.00
#
_symmetry.space_group_name_H-M   'P 1'
#
loop_
_entity.id
_entity.type
_entity.pdbx_description
1 polymer ?
#
loop_
_entity_poly.entity_id
_entity_poly.type
_entity_poly.pdbx_seq_one_letter_code
_entity_poly.pdbx_strand_id
1 'polypeptide(L)'
;MSEAEHRPLKLTLPALLFQNGLPDLPTSLIEPHRNHAGVWRIKFNYDTAEPLSMSADQASTMIPLLQELGEAELADEIGIAVNSATRYASM
;
A
#
# COMPACT_ATOMS: atom_id res chain seq x y z
N MET A 1 13.82 13.62 -37.75
CA MET A 1 14.25 13.12 -36.43
C MET A 1 13.41 13.80 -35.37
N SER A 2 12.59 13.05 -34.64
CA SER A 2 12.25 13.30 -33.24
C SER A 2 11.39 12.14 -32.76
N GLU A 3 12.01 11.00 -32.46
CA GLU A 3 11.44 10.07 -31.49
C GLU A 3 11.48 10.78 -30.15
N ALA A 4 10.33 11.34 -29.74
CA ALA A 4 10.11 11.66 -28.34
C ALA A 4 10.07 10.32 -27.60
N GLU A 5 11.23 9.88 -27.10
CA GLU A 5 11.36 8.74 -26.20
C GLU A 5 10.27 8.85 -25.12
N HIS A 6 9.27 7.98 -25.21
CA HIS A 6 8.46 7.61 -24.06
C HIS A 6 9.41 6.92 -23.07
N ARG A 7 10.15 7.70 -22.28
CA ARG A 7 10.76 7.18 -21.06
C ARG A 7 9.59 6.79 -20.18
N PRO A 8 9.37 5.49 -19.88
CA PRO A 8 8.44 5.15 -18.82
C PRO A 8 8.92 5.91 -17.58
N LEU A 9 8.05 6.73 -16.99
CA LEU A 9 8.38 7.41 -15.74
C LEU A 9 8.84 6.32 -14.77
N LYS A 10 10.11 6.37 -14.38
CA LYS A 10 10.67 5.39 -13.44
C LYS A 10 9.84 5.52 -12.17
N LEU A 11 9.11 4.47 -11.82
CA LEU A 11 8.34 4.43 -10.58
C LEU A 11 9.32 4.68 -9.43
N THR A 12 8.90 5.50 -8.46
CA THR A 12 9.66 5.78 -7.24
C THR A 12 8.78 5.46 -6.05
N LEU A 13 9.38 5.15 -4.90
CA LEU A 13 8.62 4.86 -3.69
C LEU A 13 7.67 6.00 -3.31
N PRO A 14 8.08 7.29 -3.25
CA PRO A 14 7.15 8.38 -2.96
C PRO A 14 5.99 8.48 -3.96
N ALA A 15 6.25 8.24 -5.25
CA ALA A 15 5.20 8.25 -6.26
C ALA A 15 4.20 7.10 -6.06
N LEU A 16 4.69 5.89 -5.75
CA LEU A 16 3.86 4.73 -5.48
C LEU A 16 2.99 4.93 -4.23
N LEU A 17 3.58 5.45 -3.14
CA LEU A 17 2.86 5.77 -1.91
C LEU A 17 1.76 6.81 -2.18
N PHE A 18 2.11 7.92 -2.84
CA PHE A 18 1.18 9.01 -3.13
C PHE A 18 0.02 8.55 -4.03
N GLN A 19 0.30 7.76 -5.07
CA GLN A 19 -0.74 7.18 -5.93
C GLN A 19 -1.72 6.29 -5.17
N ASN A 20 -1.28 5.75 -4.02
CA ASN A 20 -2.10 4.93 -3.15
C ASN A 20 -2.68 5.69 -1.95
N GLY A 21 -2.56 7.02 -1.94
CA GLY A 21 -3.12 7.87 -0.89
C GLY A 21 -2.30 7.88 0.40
N LEU A 22 -1.04 7.45 0.36
CA LEU A 22 -0.10 7.55 1.48
C LEU A 22 0.86 8.73 1.24
N PRO A 23 1.03 9.65 2.20
CA PRO A 23 1.92 10.80 2.04
C PRO A 23 3.40 10.39 2.03
N ASP A 24 3.75 9.36 2.82
CA ASP A 24 5.09 8.86 3.06
C ASP A 24 5.05 7.45 3.70
N LEU A 25 6.22 6.97 4.13
CA LEU A 25 6.37 5.68 4.78
C LEU A 25 5.63 5.65 6.13
N PRO A 26 4.79 4.63 6.38
CA PRO A 26 4.15 4.45 7.69
C PRO A 26 5.20 4.19 8.79
N THR A 27 4.95 4.67 10.00
CA THR A 27 5.97 4.66 11.07
C THR A 27 5.93 3.43 11.97
N SER A 28 4.84 2.67 12.04
CA SER A 28 4.72 1.68 13.14
C SER A 28 3.90 0.43 12.89
N LEU A 29 2.74 0.51 12.23
CA LEU A 29 1.85 -0.64 12.15
C LEU A 29 1.00 -0.61 10.89
N ILE A 30 1.06 -1.70 10.14
CA ILE A 30 0.18 -2.00 9.01
C ILE A 30 -0.74 -3.13 9.44
N GLU A 31 -2.04 -2.84 9.56
CA GLU A 31 -2.99 -3.81 10.11
C GLU A 31 -4.33 -3.85 9.34
N PRO A 32 -4.95 -5.05 9.25
CA PRO A 32 -6.31 -5.14 8.73
C PRO A 32 -7.30 -4.54 9.73
N HIS A 33 -8.29 -3.81 9.22
CA HIS A 33 -9.42 -3.35 10.02
C HIS A 33 -10.69 -3.34 9.19
N ARG A 34 -11.83 -3.34 9.89
CA ARG A 34 -13.15 -3.25 9.28
C ARG A 34 -13.70 -1.85 9.51
N ASN A 35 -14.06 -1.15 8.44
CA ASN A 35 -14.67 0.17 8.57
C ASN A 35 -16.14 0.07 9.01
N HIS A 36 -16.77 1.22 9.26
CA HIS A 36 -18.18 1.31 9.69
C HIS A 36 -19.18 0.69 8.69
N ALA A 37 -18.82 0.59 7.41
CA ALA A 37 -19.62 -0.06 6.38
C ALA A 37 -19.40 -1.58 6.31
N GLY A 38 -18.58 -2.15 7.20
CA GLY A 38 -18.28 -3.58 7.21
C GLY A 38 -17.25 -4.01 6.16
N VAL A 39 -16.54 -3.08 5.53
CA VAL A 39 -15.53 -3.35 4.50
C VAL A 39 -14.15 -3.49 5.15
N TRP A 40 -13.46 -4.59 4.82
CA TRP A 40 -12.08 -4.81 5.24
C TRP A 40 -11.10 -3.91 4.46
N ARG A 41 -10.20 -3.27 5.19
CA ARG A 41 -9.24 -2.28 4.72
C ARG A 41 -7.90 -2.49 5.41
N ILE A 42 -6.84 -1.98 4.82
CA ILE A 42 -5.49 -1.96 5.41
C ILE A 42 -5.24 -0.57 5.97
N LYS A 43 -4.91 -0.48 7.25
CA LYS A 43 -4.61 0.77 7.96
C LYS A 43 -3.11 0.97 8.04
N PHE A 44 -2.67 2.21 7.83
CA PHE A 44 -1.30 2.67 7.89
C PHE A 44 -1.22 3.75 8.97
N ASN A 45 -0.43 3.51 10.01
CA ASN A 45 -0.28 4.43 11.14
C ASN A 45 0.93 5.35 10.96
N TYR A 46 0.80 6.56 11.49
CA TYR A 46 1.80 7.64 11.45
C TYR A 46 1.95 8.25 12.84
N ASP A 47 3.15 8.73 13.18
CA ASP A 47 3.43 9.24 14.54
C ASP A 47 2.67 10.52 14.88
N THR A 48 2.42 11.36 13.88
CA THR A 48 1.89 12.72 14.06
C THR A 48 0.63 13.00 13.25
N ALA A 49 0.05 11.98 12.62
CA ALA A 49 -1.12 12.11 11.77
C ALA A 49 -2.14 11.01 12.04
N GLU A 50 -3.41 11.29 11.73
CA GLU A 50 -4.47 10.29 11.75
C GLU A 50 -4.12 9.13 10.81
N PRO A 51 -4.41 7.87 11.20
CA PRO A 51 -4.14 6.73 10.35
C PRO A 51 -4.89 6.81 9.03
N LEU A 52 -4.20 6.47 7.95
CA LEU A 52 -4.80 6.37 6.62
C LEU A 52 -5.16 4.93 6.33
N SER A 53 -6.08 4.73 5.39
CA SER A 53 -6.43 3.38 4.96
C SER A 53 -6.76 3.28 3.49
N MET A 54 -6.48 2.11 2.92
CA MET A 54 -6.91 1.71 1.58
C MET A 54 -7.60 0.35 1.58
N SER A 55 -8.23 -0.04 0.48
CA SER A 55 -8.81 -1.39 0.37
C SER A 55 -7.71 -2.45 0.33
N ALA A 56 -8.03 -3.69 0.71
CA ALA A 56 -7.10 -4.82 0.59
C ALA A 56 -6.67 -5.05 -0.86
N ASP A 57 -7.59 -4.88 -1.82
CA ASP A 57 -7.27 -4.98 -3.26
C ASP A 57 -6.22 -3.96 -3.68
N GLN A 58 -6.42 -2.69 -3.31
CA GLN A 58 -5.48 -1.63 -3.63
C GLN A 58 -4.10 -1.90 -3.00
N ALA A 59 -4.06 -2.26 -1.72
CA ALA A 59 -2.81 -2.61 -1.03
C ALA A 59 -2.11 -3.81 -1.71
N SER A 60 -2.88 -4.81 -2.17
CA SER A 60 -2.33 -5.98 -2.89
C SER A 60 -1.64 -5.59 -4.20
N THR A 61 -2.17 -4.59 -4.92
CA THR A 61 -1.54 -4.10 -6.16
C THR A 61 -0.21 -3.37 -5.92
N MET A 62 0.02 -2.86 -4.71
CA MET A 62 1.29 -2.19 -4.36
C MET A 62 2.43 -3.18 -4.11
N ILE A 63 2.14 -4.37 -3.61
CA ILE A 63 3.14 -5.37 -3.17
C ILE A 63 4.18 -5.68 -4.25
N PRO A 64 3.82 -6.08 -5.49
CA PRO A 64 4.83 -6.38 -6.51
C PRO A 64 5.65 -5.14 -6.89
N LEU A 65 5.04 -3.95 -6.89
CA LEU A 65 5.73 -2.70 -7.21
C LEU A 65 6.73 -2.31 -6.11
N LEU A 66 6.41 -2.54 -4.85
CA LEU A 66 7.34 -2.36 -3.73
C LEU A 66 8.53 -3.32 -3.83
N GLN A 67 8.28 -4.58 -4.20
CA GLN A 67 9.34 -5.56 -4.43
C GLN A 67 10.28 -5.14 -5.57
N GLU A 68 9.74 -4.65 -6.69
CA GLU A 68 10.53 -4.12 -7.81
C GLU A 68 11.38 -2.90 -7.43
N LEU A 69 10.90 -2.09 -6.48
CA LEU A 69 11.62 -0.94 -5.94
C LEU A 69 12.66 -1.31 -4.87
N GLY A 70 12.71 -2.57 -4.42
CA GLY A 70 13.60 -3.04 -3.36
C GLY A 70 13.04 -2.90 -1.94
N GLU A 71 11.78 -2.48 -1.80
CA GLU A 71 11.08 -2.24 -0.53
C GLU A 71 10.41 -3.53 -0.01
N ALA A 72 11.21 -4.60 0.11
CA ALA A 72 10.71 -5.95 0.40
C ALA A 72 10.05 -6.09 1.78
N GLU A 73 10.58 -5.41 2.79
CA GLU A 73 10.03 -5.44 4.16
C GLU A 73 8.63 -4.83 4.21
N LEU A 74 8.45 -3.63 3.64
CA LEU A 74 7.15 -2.98 3.54
C LEU A 74 6.16 -3.81 2.72
N ALA A 75 6.62 -4.44 1.63
CA ALA A 75 5.79 -5.33 0.82
C ALA A 75 5.29 -6.55 1.61
N ASP A 76 6.13 -7.14 2.46
CA ASP A 76 5.79 -8.28 3.30
C ASP A 76 4.77 -7.90 4.39
N GLU A 77 4.98 -6.78 5.08
CA GLU A 77 4.03 -6.28 6.08
C GLU A 77 2.64 -6.02 5.50
N ILE A 78 2.57 -5.36 4.34
CA ILE A 78 1.30 -5.17 3.61
C ILE A 78 0.69 -6.51 3.23
N GLY A 79 1.50 -7.46 2.75
CA GLY A 79 1.06 -8.82 2.41
C GLY A 79 0.44 -9.56 3.60
N ILE A 80 1.07 -9.49 4.78
CA ILE A 80 0.55 -10.08 6.02
C ILE A 80 -0.80 -9.46 6.38
N ALA A 81 -0.93 -8.14 6.29
CA ALA A 81 -2.17 -7.44 6.61
C ALA A 81 -3.29 -7.78 5.61
N VAL A 82 -3.00 -7.83 4.31
CA VAL A 82 -3.92 -8.27 3.25
C VAL A 82 -4.40 -9.70 3.47
N ASN A 83 -3.48 -10.63 3.73
CA ASN A 83 -3.83 -12.03 3.96
C ASN A 83 -4.73 -12.20 5.20
N SER A 84 -4.45 -11.41 6.24
CA SER A 84 -5.26 -11.39 7.45
C SER A 84 -6.66 -10.84 7.17
N ALA A 85 -6.78 -9.73 6.42
CA ALA A 85 -8.08 -9.18 6.00
C ALA A 85 -8.90 -10.21 5.20
N THR A 86 -8.29 -10.89 4.23
CA THR A 86 -8.94 -11.94 3.42
C THR A 86 -9.42 -13.10 4.29
N ARG A 87 -8.57 -13.56 5.22
CA ARG A 87 -8.94 -14.63 6.16
C ARG A 87 -10.13 -14.22 7.02
N TYR A 88 -10.11 -13.02 7.61
CA TYR A 88 -11.23 -12.56 8.45
C TYR A 88 -12.51 -12.29 7.65
N ALA A 89 -12.41 -11.92 6.38
CA ALA A 89 -13.58 -11.77 5.52
C ALA A 89 -14.26 -13.11 5.19
N SER A 90 -13.52 -14.21 5.27
CA SER A 90 -14.00 -15.57 4.98
C SER A 90 -14.54 -16.33 6.19
N MET A 91 -14.40 -15.77 7.40
CA MET A 91 -14.92 -16.31 8.67
C MET A 91 -16.31 -15.74 8.96
#